data_AF-A0A1L3LSI8-F1
#
_entry.id   AF-A0A1L3LSI8-F1
#
_cell.length_a   1.000
_cell.length_b   1.000
_cell.length_c   1.000
_cell.angle_alpha   90.00
_cell.angle_beta   90.00
_cell.angle_gamma   90.00
#
_symmetry.space_group_name_H-M   'P 1'
#
loop_
_entity.id
_entity.type
_entity.pdbx_description
1 polymer ?
#
loop_
_entity_poly.entity_id
_entity_poly.type
_entity_poly.pdbx_seq_one_letter_code
_entity_poly.pdbx_strand_id
1 'polypeptide(L)' 'MADDPKKQGRDRKLASTQEHEVAYIVNAAKVTRQKALEAIRAAGPSREKVMEYLGKK' A
#
# COMPACT_ATOMS: atom_id res chain seq x y z
N MET A 1 13.36 -8.67 29.96
CA MET A 1 12.51 -8.59 28.75
C MET A 1 13.41 -8.12 27.62
N ALA A 2 13.69 -8.97 26.63
CA ALA A 2 14.57 -8.62 25.52
C ALA A 2 13.76 -7.89 24.46
N ASP A 3 14.11 -6.63 24.20
CA ASP A 3 13.57 -5.90 23.05
C ASP A 3 14.31 -6.39 21.82
N ASP A 4 13.65 -7.20 20.98
CA ASP A 4 14.18 -7.72 19.73
C ASP A 4 14.55 -6.56 18.78
N PRO A 5 15.85 -6.32 18.48
CA PRO A 5 16.26 -5.25 17.56
C PRO A 5 15.86 -5.53 16.09
N LYS A 6 15.28 -6.71 15.80
CA LYS A 6 14.72 -7.07 14.49
C LYS A 6 13.35 -6.45 14.21
N LYS A 7 12.72 -5.75 15.16
CA LYS A 7 11.53 -4.91 14.88
C LYS A 7 11.91 -3.56 14.30
N GLN A 8 12.93 -3.52 13.45
CA GLN A 8 13.34 -2.32 12.73
C GLN A 8 12.56 -2.24 11.42
N GLY A 9 11.39 -1.63 11.48
CA GLY A 9 10.59 -1.43 10.29
C GLY A 9 9.15 -1.14 10.64
N ARG A 10 8.90 0.01 11.26
CA ARG A 10 7.57 0.61 11.24
C ARG A 10 7.09 0.54 9.79
N ASP A 11 6.02 -0.21 9.56
CA ASP A 11 5.38 -0.62 8.29
C ASP A 11 5.05 0.54 7.32
N ARG A 12 6.02 1.40 6.99
CA ARG A 12 5.87 2.53 6.07
C ARG A 12 5.69 2.05 4.62
N LYS A 13 5.87 0.76 4.36
CA LYS A 13 5.66 0.12 3.05
C LYS A 13 4.29 -0.53 2.92
N LEU A 14 3.48 -0.57 3.99
CA LEU A 14 2.18 -1.21 3.91
C LEU A 14 1.10 -0.24 3.43
N ALA A 15 0.58 -0.48 2.22
CA ALA A 15 -0.70 0.03 1.76
C ALA A 15 -1.82 -0.64 2.56
N SER A 16 -2.42 0.14 3.46
CA SER A 16 -3.63 -0.27 4.18
C SER A 16 -4.88 0.21 3.44
N THR A 17 -6.05 -0.34 3.77
CA THR A 17 -7.35 0.17 3.27
C THR A 17 -7.77 1.50 3.92
N GLN A 18 -6.88 2.09 4.72
CA GLN A 18 -7.09 3.40 5.32
C GLN A 18 -7.25 4.47 4.23
N GLU A 19 -8.15 5.43 4.50
CA GLU A 19 -8.55 6.40 3.48
C GLU A 19 -7.39 7.26 2.95
N HIS A 20 -6.38 7.55 3.78
CA HIS A 20 -5.21 8.30 3.34
C HIS A 20 -4.32 7.53 2.37
N GLU A 21 -4.16 6.21 2.55
CA GLU A 21 -3.39 5.35 1.64
C GLU A 21 -4.14 5.17 0.31
N VAL A 22 -5.46 4.94 0.39
CA VAL A 22 -6.31 4.82 -0.80
C VAL A 22 -6.30 6.14 -1.57
N ALA A 23 -6.42 7.29 -0.89
CA ALA A 23 -6.33 8.60 -1.52
C ALA A 23 -4.96 8.85 -2.18
N TYR A 24 -3.87 8.42 -1.54
CA TYR A 24 -2.54 8.49 -2.14
C TYR A 24 -2.46 7.64 -3.42
N ILE A 25 -2.93 6.39 -3.39
CA ILE A 25 -2.93 5.49 -4.55
C ILE A 25 -3.83 6.03 -5.67
N VAL A 26 -5.02 6.54 -5.34
CA VAL A 26 -5.93 7.18 -6.29
C VAL A 26 -5.25 8.36 -6.99
N ASN A 27 -4.58 9.24 -6.25
CA ASN A 27 -3.89 10.39 -6.83
C ASN A 27 -2.64 9.97 -7.62
N ALA A 28 -1.79 9.12 -7.03
CA ALA A 28 -0.55 8.66 -7.64
C ALA A 28 -0.81 7.85 -8.90
N ALA A 29 -1.79 6.93 -8.87
CA ALA A 29 -2.16 6.08 -9.99
C ALA A 29 -3.21 6.72 -10.93
N LYS A 30 -3.84 7.84 -10.55
CA LYS A 30 -4.99 8.46 -11.27
C LYS A 30 -6.11 7.45 -11.54
N VAL A 31 -6.39 6.57 -10.57
CA VAL A 31 -7.42 5.53 -10.66
C VAL A 31 -8.59 5.84 -9.75
N THR A 32 -9.72 5.19 -9.97
CA THR A 32 -10.87 5.31 -9.05
C THR A 32 -10.59 4.63 -7.72
N ARG A 33 -11.29 5.06 -6.67
CA ARG A 33 -11.20 4.46 -5.32
C ARG A 33 -11.42 2.95 -5.35
N GLN A 34 -12.38 2.49 -6.15
CA GLN A 34 -12.69 1.07 -6.31
C GLN A 34 -11.48 0.31 -6.87
N LYS A 35 -10.87 0.80 -7.96
CA LYS A 35 -9.66 0.19 -8.52
C LYS A 35 -8.49 0.18 -7.56
N ALA A 36 -8.32 1.22 -6.75
CA ALA A 36 -7.29 1.26 -5.72
C ALA A 36 -7.52 0.19 -4.64
N LEU A 37 -8.77 0.00 -4.20
CA LEU A 37 -9.12 -1.05 -3.23
C LEU A 37 -8.96 -2.46 -3.81
N GLU A 38 -9.35 -2.67 -5.06
CA GLU A 38 -9.12 -3.93 -5.77
C GLU A 38 -7.63 -4.22 -5.91
N ALA A 39 -6.82 -3.22 -6.25
CA ALA A 39 -5.37 -3.36 -6.35
C ALA A 39 -4.74 -3.68 -4.98
N ILE A 40 -5.19 -3.04 -3.89
CA ILE A 40 -4.76 -3.39 -2.53
C ILE A 40 -5.15 -4.83 -2.17
N ARG A 41 -6.35 -5.28 -2.58
CA ARG A 41 -6.81 -6.65 -2.32
C ARG A 41 -6.06 -7.69 -3.16
N ALA A 42 -5.72 -7.36 -4.40
CA ALA A 42 -5.04 -8.25 -5.35
C ALA A 42 -3.52 -8.32 -5.12
N ALA A 43 -2.87 -7.17 -4.95
CA ALA A 43 -1.43 -7.06 -4.76
C ALA A 43 -0.99 -7.26 -3.29
N GLY A 44 -1.96 -7.22 -2.37
CA GLY A 44 -1.75 -7.31 -0.94
C GLY A 44 -1.39 -5.95 -0.32
N PRO A 45 -1.05 -5.93 0.97
CA PRO A 45 -0.82 -4.69 1.69
C PRO A 45 0.49 -4.01 1.29
N SER A 46 1.23 -4.42 0.26
CA SER A 46 2.50 -3.79 -0.11
C SER A 46 2.28 -2.68 -1.14
N ARG A 47 2.60 -1.42 -0.79
CA ARG A 47 2.41 -0.26 -1.67
C ARG A 47 3.13 -0.41 -3.02
N GLU A 48 4.36 -0.92 -3.01
CA GLU A 48 5.14 -1.17 -4.23
C GLU A 48 4.41 -2.14 -5.16
N LYS A 49 3.87 -3.24 -4.62
CA LYS A 49 3.11 -4.21 -5.41
C LYS A 49 1.80 -3.62 -5.94
N VAL A 50 1.13 -2.78 -5.16
CA VAL A 50 -0.10 -2.08 -5.59
C VAL A 50 0.19 -1.14 -6.76
N MET A 51 1.28 -0.36 -6.68
CA MET A 51 1.68 0.52 -7.78
C MET A 51 2.15 -0.25 -9.02
N GLU A 52 2.87 -1.36 -8.83
CA GLU A 52 3.27 -2.28 -9.89
C GLU A 52 2.04 -2.93 -10.56
N TYR A 53 1.06 -3.39 -9.79
CA TYR A 53 -0.20 -3.94 -10.30
C TYR A 53 -1.00 -2.91 -11.10
N LEU A 54 -0.94 -1.64 -10.70
CA LEU A 54 -1.55 -0.53 -11.43
C LEU A 54 -0.72 -0.08 -12.64
N GLY A 55 0.42 -0.72 -12.92
CA GLY A 55 1.26 -0.47 -14.09
C GLY A 55 1.98 0.88 -14.06
N LYS A 56 2.11 1.51 -12.88
CA LYS A 56 2.88 2.73 -12.71
C LYS A 56 4.30 2.38 -12.31
N LYS A 57 5.16 2.28 -13.32
CA LYS A 57 6.61 2.17 -13.17
C LYS A 57 7.25 3.56 -13.14
#